data_AF-A0A933FYQ4-F1
#
_entry.id   AF-A0A933FYQ4-F1
#
_cell.length_a   1.000
_cell.length_b   1.000
_cell.length_c   1.000
_cell.angle_alpha   90.00
_cell.angle_beta   90.00
_cell.angle_gamma   90.00
#
_symmetry.space_group_name_H-M   'P 1'
#
loop_
_entity.id
_entity.type
_entity.pdbx_description
1 polymer ?
#
loop_
_entity_poly.entity_id
_entity_poly.type
_entity_poly.pdbx_seq_one_letter_code
_entity_poly.pdbx_strand_id
1 'polypeptide(L)'
;MIDYSKYEKANAEPEASSMIETFRAIGYSTEAAIADIIDNSISAEAKNIWVDYEWNGEATTISIIDDGCGMTNEELIIAMRPGSKNPLDIRDQKDLGRFGMGLKTASISQSKKFT
;
A
#
# COMPACT_ATOMS: atom_id res chain seq x y z
N MET A 1 -36.70 9.47 16.24
CA MET A 1 -35.71 8.87 15.31
C MET A 1 -36.28 9.03 13.90
N ILE A 2 -35.53 9.61 12.96
CA ILE A 2 -36.03 9.88 11.61
C ILE A 2 -36.07 8.55 10.84
N ASP A 3 -37.20 8.24 10.23
CA ASP A 3 -37.38 7.08 9.36
C ASP A 3 -36.91 7.42 7.94
N TYR A 4 -35.85 6.74 7.50
CA TYR A 4 -35.22 6.90 6.19
C TYR A 4 -35.68 5.86 5.16
N SER A 5 -36.57 4.93 5.51
CA SER A 5 -37.03 3.85 4.61
C SER A 5 -37.81 4.34 3.39
N LYS A 6 -38.39 5.54 3.50
CA LYS A 6 -39.27 6.19 2.50
C LYS A 6 -38.53 7.01 1.44
N TYR A 7 -37.21 7.16 1.53
CA TYR A 7 -36.43 7.90 0.53
C TYR A 7 -35.89 6.94 -0.53
N GLU A 8 -35.91 7.40 -1.78
CA GLU A 8 -35.30 6.71 -2.90
C GLU A 8 -33.78 6.59 -2.68
N LYS A 9 -33.23 5.41 -2.96
CA LYS A 9 -31.81 5.11 -2.77
C LYS A 9 -31.19 4.78 -4.12
N ALA A 10 -29.96 5.23 -4.30
CA ALA A 10 -29.12 4.85 -5.42
C ALA A 10 -27.82 4.25 -4.90
N ASN A 11 -27.26 3.31 -5.66
CA ASN A 11 -25.91 2.82 -5.41
C ASN A 11 -24.91 3.88 -5.89
N ALA A 12 -24.00 4.28 -5.00
CA ALA A 12 -22.91 5.21 -5.29
C ALA A 12 -21.58 4.47 -5.07
N GLU A 13 -21.37 3.40 -5.84
CA GLU A 13 -20.14 2.64 -5.77
C GLU A 13 -18.97 3.49 -6.30
N PRO A 14 -17.80 3.45 -5.65
CA PRO A 14 -16.66 4.24 -6.08
C PRO A 14 -16.03 3.67 -7.36
N GLU A 15 -15.66 4.56 -8.26
CA GLU A 15 -14.87 4.20 -9.45
C GLU A 15 -13.43 3.86 -9.05
N ALA A 16 -13.05 2.59 -9.19
CA ALA A 16 -11.76 2.08 -8.73
C ALA A 16 -10.56 2.82 -9.35
N SER A 17 -10.64 3.15 -10.64
CA SER A 17 -9.60 3.91 -11.34
C SER A 17 -9.42 5.32 -10.77
N SER A 18 -10.53 6.00 -10.47
CA SER A 18 -10.53 7.34 -9.88
C SER A 18 -10.01 7.33 -8.43
N MET A 19 -10.32 6.29 -7.67
CA MET A 19 -9.77 6.09 -6.33
C MET A 19 -8.24 5.91 -6.36
N ILE A 20 -7.71 5.12 -7.29
CA ILE A 20 -6.26 4.90 -7.39
C ILE A 20 -5.53 6.21 -7.67
N GLU A 21 -6.01 7.02 -8.62
CA GLU A 21 -5.42 8.34 -8.90
C GLU A 21 -5.55 9.29 -7.70
N THR A 22 -6.65 9.22 -6.96
CA THR A 22 -6.81 9.99 -5.71
C THR A 22 -5.76 9.57 -4.69
N PHE A 23 -5.52 8.27 -4.48
CA PHE A 23 -4.49 7.79 -3.55
C PHE A 23 -3.08 8.22 -3.95
N ARG A 24 -2.78 8.33 -5.26
CA ARG A 24 -1.51 8.89 -5.74
C ARG A 24 -1.34 10.36 -5.41
N ALA A 25 -2.43 11.12 -5.42
CA ALA A 25 -2.43 12.56 -5.13
C ALA A 25 -2.38 12.89 -3.63
N ILE A 26 -2.64 11.92 -2.75
CA ILE A 26 -2.55 12.12 -1.29
C ILE A 26 -1.08 12.15 -0.90
N GLY A 27 -0.50 13.35 -0.94
CA GLY A 27 0.64 13.89 -0.18
C GLY A 27 1.62 12.94 0.53
N TYR A 28 2.06 11.86 -0.13
CA TYR A 28 3.12 11.00 0.36
C TYR A 28 4.45 11.63 -0.01
N SER A 29 5.20 12.07 1.00
CA SER A 29 6.58 12.44 0.77
C SER A 29 7.37 11.18 0.37
N THR A 30 8.44 11.36 -0.41
CA THR A 30 9.29 10.24 -0.83
C THR A 30 9.88 9.49 0.38
N GLU A 31 10.19 10.22 1.45
CA GLU A 31 10.68 9.65 2.71
C GLU A 31 9.63 8.77 3.38
N ALA A 32 8.37 9.22 3.42
CA ALA A 32 7.28 8.43 3.98
C ALA A 32 7.02 7.15 3.16
N ALA A 33 7.13 7.24 1.83
CA ALA A 33 6.99 6.08 0.94
C ALA A 33 8.09 5.05 1.18
N ILE A 34 9.35 5.49 1.30
CA ILE A 34 10.47 4.61 1.61
C ILE A 34 10.30 3.98 2.99
N ALA A 35 9.92 4.76 4.00
CA ALA A 35 9.70 4.27 5.36
C ALA A 35 8.63 3.17 5.41
N ASP A 36 7.51 3.35 4.71
CA ASP A 36 6.44 2.35 4.63
C ASP A 36 6.91 1.01 4.03
N ILE A 37 7.82 1.05 3.04
CA ILE A 37 8.37 -0.17 2.44
C ILE A 37 9.31 -0.85 3.45
N ILE A 38 10.15 -0.08 4.13
CA ILE A 38 11.05 -0.59 5.18
C ILE A 38 10.25 -1.21 6.34
N ASP A 39 9.14 -0.62 6.75
CA ASP A 39 8.26 -1.16 7.79
C ASP A 39 7.67 -2.52 7.39
N ASN A 40 7.41 -2.75 6.10
CA ASN A 40 6.99 -4.07 5.61
C ASN A 40 8.12 -5.09 5.74
N SER A 41 9.36 -4.73 5.40
CA SER A 41 10.53 -5.60 5.57
C SER A 41 10.78 -5.95 7.04
N ILE A 42 10.62 -4.98 7.96
CA ILE A 42 10.71 -5.23 9.41
C ILE A 42 9.59 -6.18 9.87
N SER A 43 8.36 -5.96 9.40
CA SER A 43 7.22 -6.84 9.71
C SER A 43 7.42 -8.26 9.16
N ALA A 44 8.18 -8.41 8.07
CA ALA A 44 8.60 -9.69 7.50
C ALA A 44 9.82 -10.31 8.23
N GLU A 45 10.22 -9.76 9.37
CA GLU A 45 11.34 -10.23 10.20
C GLU A 45 12.70 -10.19 9.48
N ALA A 46 12.86 -9.31 8.49
CA ALA A 46 14.15 -9.09 7.83
C ALA A 46 15.22 -8.65 8.84
N LYS A 47 16.42 -9.21 8.71
CA LYS A 47 17.60 -8.81 9.48
C LYS A 47 18.42 -7.77 8.75
N ASN A 48 18.39 -7.83 7.42
CA ASN A 48 19.11 -6.93 6.53
C ASN A 48 18.13 -6.33 5.54
N ILE A 49 18.23 -5.01 5.37
CA ILE A 49 17.47 -4.25 4.39
C ILE A 49 18.49 -3.40 3.63
N TRP A 50 18.53 -3.56 2.32
CA TRP A 50 19.41 -2.82 1.43
C TRP A 50 18.58 -1.82 0.64
N VAL A 51 18.99 -0.55 0.70
CA VAL A 51 18.39 0.54 -0.06
C VAL A 51 19.45 1.07 -1.01
N ASP A 52 19.15 1.01 -2.31
CA ASP A 52 20.03 1.47 -3.37
C ASP A 52 19.24 2.29 -4.40
N TYR A 53 19.93 3.06 -5.21
CA TYR A 53 19.32 3.82 -6.30
C TYR A 53 20.21 3.85 -7.53
N GLU A 54 19.60 3.75 -8.70
CA GLU A 54 20.26 3.95 -9.99
C GLU A 54 19.76 5.26 -10.59
N TRP A 55 20.62 6.27 -10.62
CA TRP A 55 20.28 7.56 -11.21
C TRP A 55 20.24 7.47 -12.74
N ASN A 56 19.07 7.72 -13.33
CA ASN A 56 18.85 7.66 -14.77
C ASN A 56 17.81 8.69 -15.23
N GLY A 57 17.90 9.91 -14.72
CA GLY A 57 16.95 10.99 -15.05
C GLY A 57 15.51 10.60 -14.69
N GLU A 58 14.58 10.70 -15.65
CA GLU A 58 13.19 10.28 -15.47
C GLU A 58 13.02 8.76 -15.26
N ALA A 59 14.02 7.97 -15.63
CA ALA A 59 14.05 6.52 -15.46
C ALA A 59 14.83 6.09 -14.21
N THR A 60 15.08 7.02 -13.27
CA THR A 60 15.71 6.71 -11.98
C THR A 60 14.92 5.65 -11.24
N THR A 61 15.61 4.66 -10.70
CA THR A 61 15.01 3.58 -9.91
C THR A 61 15.56 3.62 -8.49
N ILE A 62 14.69 3.28 -7.53
CA ILE A 62 15.06 3.04 -6.14
C ILE A 62 14.72 1.58 -5.87
N SER A 63 15.68 0.85 -5.32
CA SER A 63 15.56 -0.55 -4.96
C SER A 63 15.60 -0.70 -3.45
N ILE A 64 14.60 -1.36 -2.89
CA ILE A 64 14.56 -1.76 -1.48
C ILE A 64 14.46 -3.29 -1.47
N ILE A 65 15.48 -3.93 -0.92
CA ILE A 65 15.64 -5.39 -0.90
C ILE A 65 15.75 -5.83 0.56
N ASP A 66 15.10 -6.91 0.94
CA ASP A 66 15.19 -7.47 2.28
C ASP A 66 15.38 -8.99 2.27
N ASP A 67 15.83 -9.54 3.40
CA ASP A 67 16.01 -10.97 3.64
C ASP A 67 14.94 -11.56 4.59
N GLY A 68 13.74 -10.96 4.60
CA GLY A 68 12.62 -11.41 5.41
C GLY A 68 11.97 -12.71 4.91
N CYS A 69 10.85 -13.07 5.51
CA CYS A 69 10.10 -14.30 5.17
C CYS A 69 9.47 -14.27 3.76
N GLY A 70 9.44 -13.11 3.10
CA GLY A 70 8.91 -12.93 1.76
C GLY A 70 7.39 -13.08 1.69
N MET A 71 6.89 -13.29 0.47
CA MET A 71 5.48 -13.57 0.20
C MET A 71 5.38 -14.66 -0.85
N THR A 72 4.39 -15.54 -0.71
CA THR A 72 3.92 -16.41 -1.78
C THR A 72 3.26 -15.58 -2.90
N ASN A 73 3.06 -16.18 -4.06
CA ASN A 73 2.39 -15.51 -5.18
C ASN A 73 0.95 -15.11 -4.83
N GLU A 74 0.22 -15.97 -4.11
CA GLU A 74 -1.14 -15.71 -3.66
C GLU A 74 -1.18 -14.53 -2.68
N GLU A 75 -0.26 -14.49 -1.71
CA GLU A 75 -0.12 -13.38 -0.77
C GLU A 75 0.23 -12.08 -1.47
N LEU A 76 1.11 -12.11 -2.47
CA LEU A 76 1.46 -10.94 -3.27
C LEU A 76 0.25 -10.42 -4.06
N ILE A 77 -0.52 -11.30 -4.69
CA ILE A 77 -1.74 -10.93 -5.43
C ILE A 77 -2.75 -10.27 -4.48
N ILE A 78 -2.94 -10.82 -3.28
CA ILE A 78 -3.83 -10.25 -2.26
C ILE A 78 -3.28 -8.91 -1.77
N ALA A 79 -1.97 -8.82 -1.53
CA ALA A 79 -1.32 -7.59 -1.12
C ALA A 79 -1.59 -6.49 -2.16
N MET A 80 -1.45 -6.76 -3.46
CA MET A 80 -1.62 -5.75 -4.51
C MET A 80 -3.07 -5.30 -4.74
N ARG A 81 -4.08 -5.94 -4.13
CA ARG A 81 -5.49 -5.50 -4.21
C ARG A 81 -5.76 -4.37 -3.20
N PRO A 82 -6.23 -3.18 -3.64
CA PRO A 82 -6.64 -2.11 -2.72
C PRO A 82 -7.75 -2.59 -1.77
N GLY A 83 -7.63 -2.29 -0.47
CA GLY A 83 -8.63 -2.67 0.53
C GLY A 83 -8.67 -4.17 0.87
N SER A 84 -7.59 -4.92 0.60
CA SER A 84 -7.54 -6.38 0.81
C SER A 84 -7.49 -6.82 2.29
N LYS A 85 -7.15 -5.91 3.22
CA LYS A 85 -7.26 -6.15 4.66
C LYS A 85 -8.41 -5.35 5.23
N ASN A 86 -9.31 -6.03 5.96
CA ASN A 86 -10.38 -5.34 6.67
C ASN A 86 -9.76 -4.65 7.91
N PRO A 87 -9.92 -3.33 8.08
CA PRO A 87 -9.39 -2.61 9.24
C PRO A 87 -9.99 -3.08 10.58
N LEU A 88 -11.00 -3.96 10.56
CA LEU A 88 -11.66 -4.56 11.72
C LEU A 88 -11.09 -5.93 12.13
N ASP A 89 -10.15 -6.51 11.38
CA ASP A 89 -9.57 -7.82 11.73
C ASP A 89 -8.66 -7.74 12.98
N ILE A 90 -8.61 -8.81 13.77
CA ILE A 90 -7.77 -8.90 14.98
C ILE A 90 -6.30 -9.00 14.56
N ARG A 91 -5.46 -8.09 15.07
CA ARG A 91 -4.07 -7.92 14.62
C ARG A 91 -3.07 -8.47 15.61
N ASP A 92 -1.91 -8.88 15.09
CA ASP A 92 -0.70 -9.07 15.88
C ASP A 92 -0.20 -7.70 16.35
N GLN A 93 0.30 -7.60 17.59
CA GLN A 93 0.84 -6.36 18.15
C GLN A 93 2.04 -5.82 17.37
N LYS A 94 2.70 -6.66 16.58
CA LYS A 94 3.87 -6.30 15.77
C LYS A 94 3.53 -5.80 14.35
N ASP A 95 2.25 -5.84 13.94
CA ASP A 95 1.85 -5.43 12.58
C ASP A 95 1.83 -3.89 12.44
N LEU A 96 2.85 -3.32 11.81
CA LEU A 96 3.03 -1.88 11.63
C LEU A 96 2.03 -1.25 10.61
N GLY A 97 1.34 -2.04 9.78
CA GLY A 97 0.54 -1.54 8.65
C GLY A 97 -0.99 -1.57 8.81
N ARG A 98 -1.64 -0.45 9.15
CA ARG A 98 -3.07 -0.38 9.55
C ARG A 98 -4.12 -0.69 8.47
N PHE A 99 -3.86 -0.36 7.21
CA PHE A 99 -4.89 -0.36 6.15
C PHE A 99 -4.58 -1.28 4.97
N GLY A 100 -3.44 -2.00 5.02
CA GLY A 100 -2.94 -2.73 3.86
C GLY A 100 -2.64 -1.83 2.66
N MET A 101 -2.52 -0.51 2.86
CA MET A 101 -2.28 0.46 1.79
C MET A 101 -0.80 0.78 1.59
N GLY A 102 0.04 0.66 2.62
CA GLY A 102 1.45 1.13 2.62
C GLY A 102 2.25 0.72 1.38
N LEU A 103 2.32 -0.58 1.06
CA LEU A 103 3.02 -1.06 -0.15
C LEU A 103 2.45 -0.46 -1.46
N LYS A 104 1.12 -0.24 -1.54
CA LYS A 104 0.48 0.31 -2.77
C LYS A 104 0.64 1.82 -2.84
N THR A 105 0.40 2.54 -1.74
CA THR A 105 0.52 4.00 -1.70
C THR A 105 1.97 4.44 -1.83
N ALA A 106 2.92 3.76 -1.17
CA ALA A 106 4.34 4.02 -1.34
C ALA A 106 4.80 3.83 -2.79
N SER A 107 4.44 2.69 -3.40
CA SER A 107 4.86 2.39 -4.78
C SER A 107 4.19 3.31 -5.81
N ILE A 108 2.87 3.47 -5.74
CA ILE A 108 2.09 4.16 -6.79
C ILE A 108 2.17 5.71 -6.63
N SER A 109 2.45 6.23 -5.43
CA SER A 109 2.70 7.68 -5.24
C SER A 109 4.01 8.12 -5.88
N GLN A 110 5.04 7.27 -5.87
CA GLN A 110 6.38 7.62 -6.38
C GLN A 110 6.66 7.08 -7.79
N SER A 111 5.97 6.01 -8.22
CA SER A 111 6.22 5.40 -9.54
C SER A 111 4.93 5.00 -10.25
N LYS A 112 5.01 4.92 -11.59
CA LYS A 112 3.93 4.39 -12.44
C LYS A 112 4.04 2.87 -12.65
N LYS A 113 5.09 2.24 -12.12
CA LYS A 113 5.42 0.83 -12.34
C LYS A 113 6.13 0.26 -11.11
N PHE A 114 5.61 -0.86 -10.61
CA PHE A 114 6.22 -1.71 -9.61
C PHE A 114 6.61 -3.03 -10.27
N THR A 115 7.75 -3.61 -9.91
CA THR A 115 8.29 -4.85 -10.50
C THR A 115 8.86 -5.75 -9.43
#